data_AF-A0A520CFM7-F1
#
_entry.id   AF-A0A520CFM7-F1
#
_cell.length_a   1.000
_cell.length_b   1.000
_cell.length_c   1.000
_cell.angle_alpha   90.00
_cell.angle_beta   90.00
_cell.angle_gamma   90.00
#
_symmetry.space_group_name_H-M   'P 1'
#
loop_
_entity.id
_entity.type
_entity.pdbx_description
1 polymer ?
#
loop_
_entity_poly.entity_id
_entity_poly.type
_entity_poly.pdbx_seq_one_letter_code
_entity_poly.pdbx_strand_id
1 'polypeptide(L)'
;MISTVDSRNQIREIDQIAIRYKEQSDIDELRAIGIRVEVYFDTYHVLPMIQGYWELQKDIFGNIDMQIFKDDRFLVKSLAYYGFIKNIKVLLPHAVELNNQLDKDFLLPKYEVDTKNIDEFLSAIGLYDLEQLKEVHKKEKLEEYLLQLSPHAENIFKANYVLSERVWTERYNYLFKPSMPIIQYDEAKYDTVQILESKLFRDIINVLGKKEERKHKSINNLRDAIALCMFQTRLKQSEKSNTLPIFYVSSSVLASLPDEIKDVFQIKFHKKTINVLKDSEFFIMDCMFSEDSSKQDDILFSKLKHLKQALKFYSKGQTFLDEEINSIVSNWKKFRNNDFFEKIWNDEKGSKITLSKNIRKLIDFDRLLKDENSFKKLIEQQRGRIKDDITTMVTDLVFLENVWKVIDSFDEFLNESINKENHELHLEESDIFRDEGLTRFSPPNGEIEKHIKDLWEQFLDCYQKNEKKNYHSHKVQITKMLYDGLSKHDHKNYESILVGISILWVFRKEQLIVQIVDKLDFNYGKYYQIGLIMLASMIKLWHKSSGQQRKMEKIIYIIESSESYNNNYKAWIGISYIKFNIWRINRDNHTIENEQKFRSYRDEGVSLAHKSFSYLEKIKDIDDQSSLYRNVKY
;
A
#
# COMPACT_ATOMS: atom_id res chain seq x y z
N MET A 1 18.12 48.49 9.87
CA MET A 1 17.85 47.49 8.81
C MET A 1 17.74 46.05 9.31
N ILE A 2 18.15 45.73 10.54
CA ILE A 2 17.94 44.38 11.14
C ILE A 2 16.49 44.22 11.69
N SER A 3 15.80 45.31 12.06
CA SER A 3 14.45 45.25 12.66
C SER A 3 13.29 44.94 11.70
N THR A 4 13.44 45.15 10.39
CA THR A 4 12.34 44.98 9.41
C THR A 4 12.27 43.59 8.80
N VAL A 5 13.35 42.81 8.88
CA VAL A 5 13.38 41.40 8.42
C VAL A 5 12.84 40.48 9.51
N ASP A 6 13.22 40.73 10.76
CA ASP A 6 12.71 39.98 11.92
C ASP A 6 11.20 40.18 12.11
N SER A 7 10.69 41.41 11.98
CA SER A 7 9.24 41.66 12.07
C SER A 7 8.45 40.98 10.95
N ARG A 8 8.97 40.96 9.71
CA ARG A 8 8.33 40.23 8.60
C ARG A 8 8.32 38.72 8.80
N ASN A 9 9.37 38.15 9.40
CA ASN A 9 9.42 36.72 9.72
C ASN A 9 8.44 36.38 10.84
N GLN A 10 8.34 37.22 11.88
CA GLN A 10 7.41 37.05 12.99
C GLN A 10 5.95 37.19 12.55
N ILE A 11 5.64 38.13 11.64
CA ILE A 11 4.31 38.27 11.02
C ILE A 11 3.94 37.00 10.25
N ARG A 12 4.85 36.49 9.40
CA ARG A 12 4.60 35.22 8.68
C ARG A 12 4.38 34.05 9.62
N GLU A 13 5.12 34.02 10.72
CA GLU A 13 5.02 32.96 11.72
C GLU A 13 3.69 33.02 12.49
N ILE A 14 3.26 34.19 12.96
CA ILE A 14 1.95 34.32 13.62
C ILE A 14 0.80 34.05 12.65
N ASP A 15 0.91 34.42 11.37
CA ASP A 15 -0.09 34.10 10.35
C ASP A 15 -0.26 32.59 10.22
N GLN A 16 0.85 31.84 10.15
CA GLN A 16 0.82 30.38 10.10
C GLN A 16 0.20 29.78 11.36
N ILE A 17 0.63 30.22 12.54
CA ILE A 17 0.11 29.74 13.83
C ILE A 17 -1.40 30.02 13.93
N ALA A 18 -1.83 31.22 13.56
CA ALA A 18 -3.24 31.62 13.62
C ALA A 18 -4.12 30.83 12.65
N ILE A 19 -3.62 30.54 11.43
CA ILE A 19 -4.32 29.67 10.48
C ILE A 19 -4.50 28.28 11.07
N ARG A 20 -3.44 27.66 11.59
CA ARG A 20 -3.49 26.30 12.17
C ARG A 20 -4.37 26.23 13.41
N TYR A 21 -4.27 27.24 14.28
CA TYR A 21 -5.15 27.36 15.43
C TYR A 21 -6.62 27.48 15.03
N LYS A 22 -6.93 28.26 14.00
CA LYS A 22 -8.31 28.37 13.49
C LYS A 22 -8.83 27.03 13.01
N GLU A 23 -8.03 26.29 12.24
CA GLU A 23 -8.39 24.94 11.79
C GLU A 23 -8.66 24.00 12.98
N GLN A 24 -7.77 23.99 13.97
CA GLN A 24 -7.91 23.19 15.19
C GLN A 24 -9.16 23.58 16.00
N SER A 25 -9.39 24.88 16.20
CA SER A 25 -10.59 25.41 16.88
C SER A 25 -11.88 25.04 16.16
N ASP A 26 -11.87 25.02 14.82
CA ASP A 26 -13.02 24.58 14.03
C ASP A 26 -13.32 23.09 14.28
N ILE A 27 -12.28 22.24 14.40
CA ILE A 27 -12.43 20.82 14.77
C ILE A 27 -12.96 20.66 16.20
N ASP A 28 -12.46 21.43 17.16
CA ASP A 28 -12.94 21.37 18.55
C ASP A 28 -14.41 21.75 18.68
N GLU A 29 -14.87 22.76 17.94
CA GLU A 29 -16.28 23.11 17.89
C GLU A 29 -17.13 21.96 17.33
N LEU A 30 -16.61 21.20 16.36
CA LEU A 30 -17.29 19.99 15.86
C LEU A 30 -17.31 18.86 16.89
N ARG A 31 -16.20 18.64 17.62
CA ARG A 31 -16.15 17.65 18.70
C ARG A 31 -17.16 17.97 19.80
N ALA A 32 -17.29 19.26 20.15
CA ALA A 32 -18.22 19.73 21.19
C ALA A 32 -19.69 19.44 20.86
N ILE A 33 -20.06 19.37 19.57
CA ILE A 33 -21.41 18.99 19.12
C ILE A 33 -21.54 17.49 18.82
N GLY A 34 -20.55 16.68 19.18
CA GLY A 34 -20.60 15.22 19.09
C GLY A 34 -20.05 14.62 17.79
N ILE A 35 -19.33 15.37 16.96
CA ILE A 35 -18.64 14.81 15.79
C ILE A 35 -17.39 14.06 16.25
N ARG A 36 -17.29 12.78 15.88
CA ARG A 36 -16.12 11.94 16.13
C ARG A 36 -15.05 12.19 15.07
N VAL A 37 -13.83 12.50 15.49
CA VAL A 37 -12.68 12.62 14.56
C VAL A 37 -12.00 11.26 14.40
N GLU A 38 -11.77 10.84 13.17
CA GLU A 38 -10.95 9.68 12.79
C GLU A 38 -9.69 10.16 12.07
N VAL A 39 -8.54 9.64 12.44
CA VAL A 39 -7.25 10.09 11.91
C VAL A 39 -6.59 8.99 11.10
N TYR A 40 -6.37 9.21 9.81
CA TYR A 40 -5.81 8.22 8.90
C TYR A 40 -4.30 8.42 8.78
N PHE A 41 -3.55 7.38 9.16
CA PHE A 41 -2.11 7.32 9.03
C PHE A 41 -1.73 6.41 7.84
N ASP A 42 -0.65 6.77 7.18
CA ASP A 42 -0.01 5.94 6.17
C ASP A 42 1.05 5.00 6.78
N THR A 43 1.64 4.17 5.93
CA THR A 43 2.70 3.23 6.32
C THR A 43 3.92 3.95 6.89
N TYR A 44 4.21 5.15 6.42
CA TYR A 44 5.37 5.94 6.85
C TYR A 44 5.28 6.33 8.33
N HIS A 45 4.08 6.39 8.90
CA HIS A 45 3.90 6.59 10.34
C HIS A 45 3.78 5.31 11.14
N VAL A 46 3.06 4.33 10.59
CA VAL A 46 2.71 3.10 11.30
C VAL A 46 3.90 2.16 11.43
N LEU A 47 4.67 1.97 10.35
CA LEU A 47 5.83 1.08 10.38
C LEU A 47 6.86 1.53 11.43
N PRO A 48 7.23 2.82 11.53
CA PRO A 48 8.16 3.24 12.57
C PRO A 48 7.62 3.11 14.00
N MET A 49 6.31 3.27 14.20
CA MET A 49 5.67 2.97 15.50
C MET A 49 5.72 1.48 15.86
N ILE A 50 5.89 0.58 14.89
CA ILE A 50 6.18 -0.84 15.16
C ILE A 50 7.68 -1.03 15.39
N GLN A 51 8.54 -0.33 14.65
CA GLN A 51 10.01 -0.45 14.74
C GLN A 51 10.55 0.09 16.07
N GLY A 52 10.23 1.33 16.47
CA GLY A 52 10.73 1.93 17.71
C GLY A 52 12.14 2.44 17.59
N TYR A 53 13.03 2.01 18.48
CA TYR A 53 14.46 2.32 18.41
C TYR A 53 15.06 2.16 17.02
N TRP A 54 14.66 1.10 16.33
CA TRP A 54 15.18 0.77 15.02
C TRP A 54 14.75 1.73 13.90
N GLU A 55 13.75 2.59 14.14
CA GLU A 55 13.45 3.70 13.23
C GLU A 55 14.66 4.64 13.07
N LEU A 56 15.44 4.82 14.12
CA LEU A 56 16.56 5.75 14.13
C LEU A 56 17.78 5.19 13.38
N GLN A 57 17.78 3.92 12.96
CA GLN A 57 18.91 3.33 12.26
C GLN A 57 18.94 3.77 10.80
N LYS A 58 20.07 4.37 10.41
CA LYS A 58 20.32 4.86 9.05
C LYS A 58 20.79 3.78 8.09
N ASP A 59 21.50 2.78 8.60
CA ASP A 59 22.13 1.74 7.80
C ASP A 59 22.22 0.39 8.54
N ILE A 60 22.72 -0.62 7.82
CA ILE A 60 22.90 -2.00 8.32
C ILE A 60 23.93 -2.12 9.45
N PHE A 61 24.74 -1.09 9.69
CA PHE A 61 25.74 -1.04 10.77
C PHE A 61 25.16 -0.42 12.05
N GLY A 62 23.90 0.03 12.01
CA GLY A 62 23.19 0.53 13.18
C GLY A 62 23.47 1.99 13.54
N ASN A 63 24.09 2.75 12.63
CA ASN A 63 24.35 4.18 12.85
C ASN A 63 23.03 4.95 13.05
N ILE A 64 23.00 5.88 13.99
CA ILE A 64 21.78 6.62 14.37
C ILE A 64 21.63 7.90 13.53
N ASP A 65 20.43 8.15 13.00
CA ASP A 65 20.04 9.41 12.38
C ASP A 65 19.26 10.30 13.36
N MET A 66 19.97 11.21 14.02
CA MET A 66 19.36 12.18 14.94
C MET A 66 18.52 13.25 14.25
N GLN A 67 18.57 13.40 12.92
CA GLN A 67 17.65 14.31 12.22
C GLN A 67 16.22 13.78 12.27
N ILE A 68 16.06 12.45 12.16
CA ILE A 68 14.74 11.80 12.29
C ILE A 68 14.15 12.09 13.67
N PHE A 69 14.95 11.98 14.73
CA PHE A 69 14.52 12.24 16.11
C PHE A 69 14.07 13.69 16.35
N LYS A 70 14.76 14.65 15.70
CA LYS A 70 14.46 16.09 15.83
C LYS A 70 13.22 16.53 15.05
N ASP A 71 12.72 15.69 14.15
CA ASP A 71 11.59 16.01 13.28
C ASP A 71 10.25 16.05 14.06
N ASP A 72 9.37 16.99 13.70
CA ASP A 72 8.01 17.08 14.26
C ASP A 72 7.18 15.83 13.96
N ARG A 73 7.43 15.15 12.84
CA ARG A 73 6.79 13.87 12.50
C ARG A 73 7.11 12.80 13.53
N PHE A 74 8.29 12.85 14.14
CA PHE A 74 8.68 11.96 15.23
C PHE A 74 7.89 12.24 16.50
N LEU A 75 7.68 13.52 16.80
CA LEU A 75 6.83 13.95 17.91
C LEU A 75 5.39 13.46 17.72
N VAL A 76 4.82 13.63 16.52
CA VAL A 76 3.45 13.18 16.21
C VAL A 76 3.29 11.67 16.42
N LYS A 77 4.27 10.86 15.99
CA LYS A 77 4.29 9.42 16.27
C LYS A 77 4.37 9.10 17.76
N SER A 78 5.16 9.86 18.51
CA SER A 78 5.27 9.70 19.96
C SER A 78 3.93 10.02 20.65
N LEU A 79 3.28 11.12 20.26
CA LEU A 79 1.95 11.51 20.75
C LEU A 79 0.88 10.46 20.39
N ALA A 80 0.91 9.94 19.16
CA ALA A 80 0.03 8.86 18.71
C ALA A 80 0.24 7.57 19.52
N TYR A 81 1.49 7.14 19.73
CA TYR A 81 1.83 5.92 20.47
C TYR A 81 1.35 5.96 21.93
N TYR A 82 1.34 7.12 22.56
CA TYR A 82 0.81 7.28 23.92
C TYR A 82 -0.70 7.59 23.96
N GLY A 83 -1.37 7.63 22.81
CA GLY A 83 -2.83 7.80 22.72
C GLY A 83 -3.33 9.23 22.90
N PHE A 84 -2.46 10.24 22.76
CA PHE A 84 -2.87 11.64 22.69
C PHE A 84 -3.65 11.92 21.40
N ILE A 85 -3.26 11.26 20.30
CA ILE A 85 -4.03 11.22 19.06
C ILE A 85 -4.93 9.98 19.10
N LYS A 86 -6.25 10.19 19.02
CA LYS A 86 -7.27 9.14 19.17
C LYS A 86 -7.82 8.68 17.82
N ASN A 87 -8.39 7.48 17.80
CA ASN A 87 -9.07 6.89 16.63
C ASN A 87 -8.19 6.82 15.37
N ILE A 88 -6.95 6.34 15.52
CA ILE A 88 -6.04 6.21 14.39
C ILE A 88 -6.49 5.03 13.52
N LYS A 89 -6.56 5.27 12.22
CA LYS A 89 -7.01 4.35 11.19
C LYS A 89 -5.93 4.15 10.14
N VAL A 90 -5.84 2.94 9.59
CA VAL A 90 -4.95 2.61 8.48
C VAL A 90 -5.78 2.09 7.32
N LEU A 91 -5.70 2.77 6.18
CA LEU A 91 -6.37 2.33 4.94
C LEU A 91 -5.73 1.05 4.41
N LEU A 92 -6.55 0.24 3.73
CA LEU A 92 -6.12 -1.06 3.21
C LEU A 92 -4.87 -1.00 2.31
N PRO A 93 -4.67 -0.01 1.40
CA PRO A 93 -3.45 0.09 0.60
C PRO A 93 -2.18 0.31 1.44
N HIS A 94 -2.28 1.04 2.55
CA HIS A 94 -1.16 1.22 3.48
C HIS A 94 -0.94 -0.03 4.33
N ALA A 95 -1.99 -0.79 4.65
CA ALA A 95 -1.83 -2.10 5.27
C ALA A 95 -1.12 -3.10 4.33
N VAL A 96 -1.42 -3.07 3.02
CA VAL A 96 -0.69 -3.85 2.01
C VAL A 96 0.79 -3.45 1.98
N GLU A 97 1.07 -2.14 1.95
CA GLU A 97 2.45 -1.67 1.99
C GLU A 97 3.15 -2.11 3.26
N LEU A 98 2.53 -1.93 4.44
CA LEU A 98 3.06 -2.40 5.71
C LEU A 98 3.41 -3.89 5.66
N ASN A 99 2.50 -4.74 5.15
CA ASN A 99 2.73 -6.18 5.00
C ASN A 99 3.98 -6.48 4.15
N ASN A 100 4.17 -5.75 3.05
CA ASN A 100 5.32 -5.93 2.17
C ASN A 100 6.63 -5.38 2.76
N GLN A 101 6.57 -4.33 3.58
CA GLN A 101 7.75 -3.78 4.23
C GLN A 101 8.27 -4.71 5.34
N LEU A 102 7.40 -5.50 5.97
CA LEU A 102 7.78 -6.51 6.96
C LEU A 102 8.64 -7.66 6.36
N ASP A 103 8.62 -7.88 5.04
CA ASP A 103 9.47 -8.87 4.38
C ASP A 103 10.89 -8.38 4.10
N LYS A 104 11.15 -7.08 4.24
CA LYS A 104 12.46 -6.50 3.91
C LYS A 104 13.44 -6.69 5.06
N ASP A 105 14.44 -7.51 4.77
CA ASP A 105 15.56 -7.88 5.63
C ASP A 105 16.36 -6.72 6.25
N PHE A 106 16.25 -5.51 5.72
CA PHE A 106 16.97 -4.32 6.21
C PHE A 106 16.09 -3.34 6.99
N LEU A 107 14.76 -3.51 6.96
CA LEU A 107 13.82 -2.68 7.74
C LEU A 107 13.48 -3.34 9.08
N LEU A 108 13.68 -4.65 9.16
CA LEU A 108 13.60 -5.45 10.37
C LEU A 108 15.02 -5.94 10.69
N PRO A 109 15.77 -5.24 11.58
CA PRO A 109 17.17 -5.51 11.80
C PRO A 109 17.42 -6.96 12.22
N LYS A 110 18.35 -7.59 11.48
CA LYS A 110 18.80 -8.97 11.68
C LYS A 110 19.83 -9.12 12.80
N TYR A 111 20.33 -8.00 13.32
CA TYR A 111 21.46 -7.93 14.23
C TYR A 111 21.07 -7.22 15.53
N GLU A 112 21.78 -7.55 16.59
CA GLU A 112 21.70 -6.89 17.88
C GLU A 112 22.05 -5.39 17.74
N VAL A 113 21.44 -4.54 18.56
CA VAL A 113 21.88 -3.15 18.68
C VAL A 113 23.13 -3.16 19.57
N ASP A 114 24.28 -2.80 19.01
CA ASP A 114 25.51 -2.60 19.79
C ASP A 114 25.24 -1.61 20.94
N THR A 115 25.67 -1.97 22.15
CA THR A 115 25.63 -1.11 23.33
C THR A 115 26.20 0.29 23.03
N LYS A 116 27.23 0.37 22.18
CA LYS A 116 27.80 1.66 21.74
C LYS A 116 26.76 2.56 21.05
N ASN A 117 25.91 2.00 20.19
CA ASN A 117 24.86 2.77 19.52
C ASN A 117 23.81 3.24 20.54
N ILE A 118 23.46 2.38 21.50
CA ILE A 118 22.55 2.77 22.60
C ILE A 118 23.15 3.93 23.39
N ASP A 119 24.43 3.88 23.73
CA ASP A 119 25.12 4.95 24.45
C ASP A 119 25.19 6.24 23.64
N GLU A 120 25.43 6.16 22.32
CA GLU A 120 25.38 7.32 21.41
C GLU A 120 23.99 7.97 21.40
N PHE A 121 22.91 7.16 21.36
CA PHE A 121 21.55 7.67 21.46
C PHE A 121 21.28 8.33 22.81
N LEU A 122 21.59 7.64 23.92
CA LEU A 122 21.37 8.12 25.29
C LEU A 122 22.09 9.46 25.51
N SER A 123 23.37 9.53 25.11
CA SER A 123 24.16 10.76 25.16
C SER A 123 23.52 11.88 24.32
N ALA A 124 23.05 11.58 23.11
CA ALA A 124 22.44 12.57 22.22
C ALA A 124 21.13 13.16 22.76
N ILE A 125 20.40 12.44 23.63
CA ILE A 125 19.19 12.93 24.31
C ILE A 125 19.46 13.48 25.71
N GLY A 126 20.73 13.56 26.14
CA GLY A 126 21.15 14.10 27.43
C GLY A 126 21.02 13.12 28.60
N LEU A 127 20.88 11.83 28.32
CA LEU A 127 20.95 10.76 29.31
C LEU A 127 22.39 10.28 29.53
N TYR A 128 22.63 9.75 30.72
CA TYR A 128 23.82 8.96 31.01
C TYR A 128 23.93 7.75 30.08
N ASP A 129 25.17 7.31 29.84
CA ASP A 129 25.42 6.05 29.15
C ASP A 129 24.82 4.87 29.95
N LEU A 130 24.70 3.71 29.30
CA LEU A 130 24.00 2.56 29.85
C LEU A 130 24.63 2.06 31.16
N GLU A 131 25.95 2.09 31.29
CA GLU A 131 26.65 1.68 32.51
C GLU A 131 26.42 2.66 33.67
N GLN A 132 26.44 3.96 33.40
CA GLN A 132 26.09 4.98 34.38
C GLN A 132 24.62 4.87 34.80
N LEU A 133 23.70 4.62 33.86
CA LEU A 133 22.28 4.37 34.19
C LEU A 133 22.10 3.12 35.06
N LYS A 134 22.86 2.05 34.80
CA LYS A 134 22.89 0.85 35.66
C LYS A 134 23.33 1.20 37.08
N GLU A 135 24.37 2.01 37.25
CA GLU A 135 24.86 2.44 38.56
C GLU A 135 23.86 3.34 39.31
N VAL A 136 23.22 4.28 38.60
CA VAL A 136 22.17 5.12 39.18
C VAL A 136 20.95 4.29 39.58
N HIS A 137 20.58 3.31 38.75
CA HIS A 137 19.48 2.39 39.05
C HIS A 137 19.76 1.51 40.28
N LYS A 138 20.96 0.92 40.38
CA LYS A 138 21.39 0.13 41.56
C LYS A 138 21.35 0.93 42.85
N LYS A 139 21.61 2.24 42.78
CA LYS A 139 21.56 3.16 43.92
C LYS A 139 20.15 3.67 44.23
N GLU A 140 19.13 3.19 43.53
CA GLU A 140 17.73 3.63 43.64
C GLU A 140 17.51 5.14 43.37
N LYS A 141 18.45 5.79 42.65
CA LYS A 141 18.44 7.24 42.36
C LYS A 141 17.94 7.60 40.97
N LEU A 142 17.42 6.63 40.21
CA LEU A 142 17.00 6.84 38.82
C LEU A 142 15.92 7.91 38.72
N GLU A 143 14.94 7.90 39.63
CA GLU A 143 13.84 8.87 39.59
C GLU A 143 14.30 10.29 39.94
N GLU A 144 15.24 10.43 40.88
CA GLU A 144 15.85 11.72 41.24
C GLU A 144 16.69 12.28 40.07
N TYR A 145 17.46 11.43 39.41
CA TYR A 145 18.22 11.80 38.22
C TYR A 145 17.30 12.29 37.09
N LEU A 146 16.25 11.52 36.80
CA LEU A 146 15.30 11.89 35.74
C LEU A 146 14.61 13.22 36.04
N LEU A 147 14.28 13.54 37.30
CA LEU A 147 13.70 14.82 37.68
C LEU A 147 14.57 16.03 37.26
N GLN A 148 15.89 15.88 37.24
CA GLN A 148 16.81 16.93 36.81
C GLN A 148 16.72 17.22 35.30
N LEU A 149 16.13 16.31 34.52
CA LEU A 149 15.98 16.41 33.06
C LEU A 149 14.65 17.04 32.63
N SER A 150 13.84 17.53 33.58
CA SER A 150 12.60 18.27 33.27
C SER A 150 12.78 19.38 32.21
N PRO A 151 13.90 20.14 32.17
CA PRO A 151 14.14 21.13 31.11
C PRO A 151 14.26 20.56 29.68
N HIS A 152 14.40 19.23 29.54
CA HIS A 152 14.51 18.51 28.27
C HIS A 152 13.31 17.59 28.01
N ALA A 153 12.15 17.88 28.62
CA ALA A 153 11.00 16.98 28.65
C ALA A 153 10.51 16.51 27.26
N GLU A 154 10.60 17.32 26.19
CA GLU A 154 10.25 16.88 24.83
C GLU A 154 11.13 15.72 24.36
N ASN A 155 12.46 15.88 24.45
CA ASN A 155 13.41 14.85 24.03
C ASN A 155 13.20 13.57 24.85
N ILE A 156 12.93 13.73 26.13
CA ILE A 156 12.66 12.58 26.99
C ILE A 156 11.32 11.91 26.65
N PHE A 157 10.28 12.67 26.32
CA PHE A 157 9.01 12.11 25.87
C PHE A 157 9.18 11.29 24.58
N LYS A 158 9.91 11.85 23.60
CA LYS A 158 10.31 11.14 22.38
C LYS A 158 11.13 9.89 22.70
N ALA A 159 12.13 10.01 23.58
CA ALA A 159 12.95 8.87 23.98
C ALA A 159 12.14 7.76 24.67
N ASN A 160 11.17 8.15 25.49
CA ASN A 160 10.26 7.22 26.13
C ASN A 160 9.51 6.39 25.08
N TYR A 161 8.98 7.02 24.02
CA TYR A 161 8.35 6.32 22.89
C TYR A 161 9.30 5.27 22.30
N VAL A 162 10.51 5.67 21.98
CA VAL A 162 11.52 4.82 21.32
C VAL A 162 11.92 3.61 22.17
N LEU A 163 12.07 3.83 23.48
CA LEU A 163 12.45 2.82 24.46
C LEU A 163 11.27 1.96 24.96
N SER A 164 10.04 2.33 24.62
CA SER A 164 8.84 1.59 25.00
C SER A 164 8.69 0.30 24.19
N GLU A 165 8.38 -0.79 24.89
CA GLU A 165 8.23 -2.17 24.40
C GLU A 165 9.35 -2.61 23.45
N ARG A 166 10.23 -3.47 23.96
CA ARG A 166 11.53 -3.78 23.32
C ARG A 166 11.40 -4.71 22.13
N VAL A 167 10.24 -5.35 22.02
CA VAL A 167 9.98 -6.42 21.10
C VAL A 167 8.88 -5.98 20.13
N TRP A 168 9.08 -6.20 18.83
CA TRP A 168 8.14 -5.70 17.81
C TRP A 168 6.74 -6.31 17.95
N THR A 169 6.63 -7.58 18.34
CA THR A 169 5.31 -8.19 18.61
C THR A 169 4.64 -7.55 19.83
N GLU A 170 5.38 -7.13 20.85
CA GLU A 170 4.80 -6.39 21.99
C GLU A 170 4.30 -5.02 21.52
N ARG A 171 5.10 -4.30 20.72
CA ARG A 171 4.69 -3.02 20.11
C ARG A 171 3.47 -3.18 19.21
N TYR A 172 3.46 -4.17 18.32
CA TYR A 172 2.33 -4.48 17.47
C TYR A 172 1.08 -4.82 18.29
N ASN A 173 1.21 -5.68 19.30
CA ASN A 173 0.10 -6.04 20.16
C ASN A 173 -0.43 -4.86 20.97
N TYR A 174 0.45 -3.96 21.44
CA TYR A 174 0.06 -2.71 22.12
C TYR A 174 -0.69 -1.76 21.17
N LEU A 175 -0.26 -1.67 19.91
CA LEU A 175 -0.89 -0.79 18.93
C LEU A 175 -2.23 -1.32 18.41
N PHE A 176 -2.34 -2.64 18.13
CA PHE A 176 -3.43 -3.22 17.34
C PHE A 176 -4.34 -4.21 18.09
N LYS A 177 -3.91 -4.82 19.20
CA LYS A 177 -4.63 -5.90 19.89
C LYS A 177 -5.22 -5.64 21.29
N PRO A 178 -5.01 -4.52 22.01
CA PRO A 178 -5.69 -4.32 23.29
C PRO A 178 -7.20 -4.26 23.09
N SER A 179 -7.98 -4.40 24.18
CA SER A 179 -9.43 -4.17 24.17
C SER A 179 -9.83 -2.79 23.63
N MET A 180 -8.90 -1.83 23.68
CA MET A 180 -8.97 -0.55 22.97
C MET A 180 -7.66 -0.32 22.21
N PRO A 181 -7.57 -0.72 20.93
CA PRO A 181 -6.35 -0.52 20.14
C PRO A 181 -6.16 0.95 19.79
N ILE A 182 -4.89 1.37 19.78
CA ILE A 182 -4.48 2.72 19.39
C ILE A 182 -4.68 2.92 17.89
N ILE A 183 -4.29 1.90 17.12
CA ILE A 183 -4.39 1.86 15.66
C ILE A 183 -5.36 0.76 15.28
N GLN A 184 -6.33 1.12 14.44
CA GLN A 184 -7.29 0.20 13.86
C GLN A 184 -7.10 0.15 12.35
N TYR A 185 -7.28 -1.01 11.75
CA TYR A 185 -7.45 -1.06 10.30
C TYR A 185 -8.82 -0.48 9.93
N ASP A 186 -8.88 0.09 8.73
CA ASP A 186 -10.14 0.54 8.18
C ASP A 186 -10.92 -0.65 7.59
N GLU A 187 -12.02 -1.01 8.25
CA GLU A 187 -12.85 -2.17 7.90
C GLU A 187 -13.93 -1.84 6.84
N ALA A 188 -13.88 -0.66 6.21
CA ALA A 188 -14.81 -0.37 5.13
C ALA A 188 -14.68 -1.35 3.97
N LYS A 189 -15.84 -1.65 3.37
CA LYS A 189 -15.88 -2.24 2.04
C LYS A 189 -15.82 -1.12 1.01
N TYR A 190 -14.82 -1.20 0.14
CA TYR A 190 -14.62 -0.29 -0.98
C TYR A 190 -14.84 -1.04 -2.28
N ASP A 191 -15.51 -0.41 -3.23
CA ASP A 191 -15.49 -0.85 -4.62
C ASP A 191 -14.19 -0.37 -5.27
N THR A 192 -13.15 -1.22 -5.18
CA THR A 192 -11.82 -0.90 -5.70
C THR A 192 -11.82 -0.71 -7.20
N VAL A 193 -12.70 -1.38 -7.94
CA VAL A 193 -12.83 -1.22 -9.39
C VAL A 193 -13.40 0.16 -9.71
N GLN A 194 -14.48 0.57 -9.05
CA GLN A 194 -15.05 1.90 -9.24
C GLN A 194 -14.05 3.02 -8.92
N ILE A 195 -13.17 2.80 -7.94
CA ILE A 195 -12.07 3.72 -7.63
C ILE A 195 -11.14 3.87 -8.83
N LEU A 196 -10.71 2.77 -9.46
CA LEU A 196 -9.82 2.80 -10.62
C LEU A 196 -10.44 3.49 -11.85
N GLU A 197 -11.78 3.39 -12.00
CA GLU A 197 -12.55 4.08 -13.05
C GLU A 197 -12.67 5.59 -12.81
N SER A 198 -12.49 6.04 -11.57
CA SER A 198 -12.78 7.42 -11.18
C SER A 198 -11.85 8.44 -11.85
N LYS A 199 -12.41 9.63 -12.14
CA LYS A 199 -11.61 10.78 -12.61
C LYS A 199 -10.52 11.15 -11.60
N LEU A 200 -10.86 11.14 -10.31
CA LEU A 200 -9.93 11.49 -9.23
C LEU A 200 -8.70 10.58 -9.22
N PHE A 201 -8.88 9.26 -9.35
CA PHE A 201 -7.77 8.30 -9.41
C PHE A 201 -6.82 8.62 -10.58
N ARG A 202 -7.38 8.85 -11.78
CA ARG A 202 -6.60 9.24 -12.96
C ARG A 202 -5.82 10.53 -12.76
N ASP A 203 -6.44 11.54 -12.16
CA ASP A 203 -5.80 12.83 -11.95
C ASP A 203 -4.65 12.70 -10.95
N ILE A 204 -4.86 11.97 -9.85
CA ILE A 204 -3.82 11.71 -8.84
C ILE A 204 -2.67 10.88 -9.41
N ILE A 205 -2.94 9.75 -10.07
CA ILE A 205 -1.87 8.86 -10.57
C ILE A 205 -0.99 9.57 -11.60
N ASN A 206 -1.59 10.41 -12.45
CA ASN A 206 -0.86 11.21 -13.43
C ASN A 206 0.03 12.27 -12.75
N VAL A 207 -0.46 12.94 -11.71
CA VAL A 207 0.33 13.92 -10.96
C VAL A 207 1.49 13.24 -10.24
N LEU A 208 1.24 12.09 -9.60
CA LEU A 208 2.28 11.34 -8.89
C LEU A 208 3.35 10.79 -9.85
N GLY A 209 2.95 10.28 -11.02
CA GLY A 209 3.86 9.72 -12.02
C GLY A 209 4.72 10.77 -12.75
N LYS A 210 4.30 12.04 -12.80
CA LYS A 210 5.06 13.14 -13.40
C LYS A 210 6.16 13.70 -12.49
N LYS A 211 6.11 13.44 -11.19
CA LYS A 211 7.12 13.94 -10.25
C LYS A 211 8.38 13.11 -10.35
N GLU A 212 9.51 13.79 -10.58
CA GLU A 212 10.80 13.15 -10.85
C GLU A 212 11.21 12.15 -9.76
N GLU A 213 11.02 12.52 -8.48
CA GLU A 213 11.28 11.68 -7.30
C GLU A 213 10.44 10.39 -7.23
N ARG A 214 9.36 10.31 -8.01
CA ARG A 214 8.36 9.22 -7.97
C ARG A 214 8.11 8.56 -9.32
N LYS A 215 8.77 9.00 -10.39
CA LYS A 215 8.63 8.47 -11.75
C LYS A 215 8.84 6.95 -11.82
N HIS A 216 9.73 6.42 -10.99
CA HIS A 216 10.06 4.99 -10.93
C HIS A 216 9.32 4.20 -9.81
N LYS A 217 8.44 4.86 -9.04
CA LYS A 217 7.73 4.26 -7.89
C LYS A 217 6.28 3.89 -8.23
N SER A 218 6.05 3.21 -9.35
CA SER A 218 4.70 2.94 -9.90
C SER A 218 3.74 2.28 -8.90
N ILE A 219 4.21 1.30 -8.10
CA ILE A 219 3.38 0.61 -7.10
C ILE A 219 3.02 1.52 -5.92
N ASN A 220 3.97 2.32 -5.41
CA ASN A 220 3.66 3.24 -4.31
C ASN A 220 2.71 4.34 -4.77
N ASN A 221 2.88 4.83 -6.00
CA ASN A 221 1.95 5.80 -6.59
C ASN A 221 0.54 5.22 -6.73
N LEU A 222 0.42 3.94 -7.14
CA LEU A 222 -0.85 3.23 -7.18
C LEU A 222 -1.50 3.17 -5.80
N ARG A 223 -0.75 2.77 -4.77
CA ARG A 223 -1.25 2.68 -3.39
C ARG A 223 -1.73 4.02 -2.86
N ASP A 224 -0.92 5.06 -3.00
CA ASP A 224 -1.28 6.41 -2.57
C ASP A 224 -2.54 6.91 -3.31
N ALA A 225 -2.64 6.66 -4.62
CA ALA A 225 -3.81 7.05 -5.41
C ALA A 225 -5.09 6.31 -4.99
N ILE A 226 -5.01 4.99 -4.76
CA ILE A 226 -6.14 4.19 -4.25
C ILE A 226 -6.51 4.67 -2.84
N ALA A 227 -5.54 4.88 -1.95
CA ALA A 227 -5.75 5.31 -0.58
C ALA A 227 -6.47 6.67 -0.53
N LEU A 228 -6.04 7.64 -1.33
CA LEU A 228 -6.70 8.94 -1.42
C LEU A 228 -8.13 8.84 -1.96
N CYS A 229 -8.39 7.96 -2.93
CA CYS A 229 -9.77 7.76 -3.42
C CYS A 229 -10.66 7.04 -2.41
N MET A 230 -10.13 6.07 -1.66
CA MET A 230 -10.83 5.45 -0.53
C MET A 230 -11.14 6.49 0.55
N PHE A 231 -10.16 7.31 0.91
CA PHE A 231 -10.34 8.41 1.86
C PHE A 231 -11.39 9.42 1.39
N GLN A 232 -11.42 9.73 0.09
CA GLN A 232 -12.45 10.60 -0.49
C GLN A 232 -13.86 9.99 -0.41
N THR A 233 -13.96 8.67 -0.55
CA THR A 233 -15.21 7.93 -0.36
C THR A 233 -15.66 8.02 1.10
N ARG A 234 -14.73 7.91 2.06
CA ARG A 234 -15.02 8.14 3.48
C ARG A 234 -15.48 9.56 3.74
N LEU A 235 -14.83 10.55 3.15
CA LEU A 235 -15.22 11.95 3.28
C LEU A 235 -16.68 12.17 2.84
N LYS A 236 -17.08 11.64 1.69
CA LYS A 236 -18.48 11.72 1.21
C LYS A 236 -19.47 10.98 2.11
N GLN A 237 -19.11 9.82 2.63
CA GLN A 237 -19.96 9.10 3.59
C GLN A 237 -20.10 9.90 4.89
N SER A 238 -19.03 10.60 5.27
CA SER A 238 -18.94 11.34 6.51
C SER A 238 -19.87 12.54 6.56
N GLU A 239 -20.22 13.15 5.42
CA GLU A 239 -21.26 14.21 5.32
C GLU A 239 -22.63 13.76 5.85
N LYS A 240 -22.89 12.44 5.85
CA LYS A 240 -24.15 11.84 6.32
C LYS A 240 -24.00 11.18 7.70
N SER A 241 -22.85 11.31 8.34
CA SER A 241 -22.54 10.67 9.61
C SER A 241 -21.96 11.67 10.62
N ASN A 242 -21.90 11.30 11.89
CA ASN A 242 -21.23 12.11 12.92
C ASN A 242 -19.73 11.82 13.00
N THR A 243 -19.07 11.66 11.85
CA THR A 243 -17.64 11.35 11.79
C THR A 243 -16.93 12.36 10.91
N LEU A 244 -15.73 12.79 11.26
CA LEU A 244 -14.85 13.61 10.45
C LEU A 244 -13.53 12.87 10.21
N PRO A 245 -13.30 12.33 9.00
CA PRO A 245 -12.03 11.71 8.66
C PRO A 245 -10.99 12.79 8.35
N ILE A 246 -9.82 12.71 8.96
CA ILE A 246 -8.65 13.58 8.74
C ILE A 246 -7.49 12.70 8.29
N PHE A 247 -6.78 13.10 7.24
CA PHE A 247 -5.61 12.38 6.74
C PHE A 247 -4.32 13.10 7.15
N TYR A 248 -3.39 12.36 7.75
CA TYR A 248 -2.08 12.90 8.10
C TYR A 248 -1.14 12.87 6.88
N VAL A 249 -0.88 14.05 6.34
CA VAL A 249 0.02 14.27 5.21
C VAL A 249 1.44 14.53 5.70
N SER A 250 2.31 13.56 5.51
CA SER A 250 3.73 13.65 5.92
C SER A 250 4.73 13.66 4.78
N SER A 251 4.26 13.43 3.55
CA SER A 251 5.10 13.52 2.36
C SER A 251 4.95 14.87 1.67
N SER A 252 6.09 15.44 1.27
CA SER A 252 6.17 16.64 0.43
C SER A 252 5.34 16.50 -0.86
N VAL A 253 5.18 15.28 -1.35
CA VAL A 253 4.47 14.97 -2.59
C VAL A 253 2.96 15.15 -2.46
N LEU A 254 2.37 14.68 -1.36
CA LEU A 254 0.95 14.87 -1.08
C LEU A 254 0.65 16.34 -0.73
N ALA A 255 1.58 16.99 -0.01
CA ALA A 255 1.49 18.43 0.25
C ALA A 255 1.57 19.28 -1.04
N SER A 256 2.21 18.76 -2.10
CA SER A 256 2.35 19.41 -3.41
C SER A 256 1.38 18.88 -4.46
N LEU A 257 0.23 18.32 -4.06
CA LEU A 257 -0.88 18.10 -5.00
C LEU A 257 -1.41 19.46 -5.51
N PRO A 258 -1.85 19.55 -6.78
CA PRO A 258 -2.54 20.72 -7.31
C PRO A 258 -3.79 21.09 -6.49
N ASP A 259 -4.13 22.36 -6.46
CA ASP A 259 -5.26 22.87 -5.67
C ASP A 259 -6.58 22.25 -6.11
N GLU A 260 -6.76 21.97 -7.41
CA GLU A 260 -7.96 21.31 -7.93
C GLU A 260 -8.17 19.90 -7.36
N ILE A 261 -7.08 19.21 -7.00
CA ILE A 261 -7.15 17.91 -6.32
C ILE A 261 -7.37 18.11 -4.82
N LYS A 262 -6.67 19.07 -4.20
CA LYS A 262 -6.80 19.37 -2.77
C LYS A 262 -8.22 19.80 -2.39
N ASP A 263 -8.90 20.55 -3.26
CA ASP A 263 -10.26 21.02 -3.03
C ASP A 263 -11.27 19.87 -2.90
N VAL A 264 -10.99 18.72 -3.51
CA VAL A 264 -11.81 17.50 -3.36
C VAL A 264 -11.73 16.91 -1.95
N PHE A 265 -10.68 17.25 -1.19
CA PHE A 265 -10.47 16.85 0.20
C PHE A 265 -10.91 17.96 1.17
N GLN A 266 -11.96 18.69 0.80
CA GLN A 266 -12.66 19.61 1.68
C GLN A 266 -14.06 19.07 1.96
N ILE A 267 -14.53 19.24 3.20
CA ILE A 267 -15.88 18.85 3.60
C ILE A 267 -16.60 20.03 4.24
N LYS A 268 -17.91 20.13 3.97
CA LYS A 268 -18.75 21.16 4.57
C LYS A 268 -19.52 20.60 5.77
N PHE A 269 -19.10 20.95 6.98
CA PHE A 269 -19.83 20.65 8.21
C PHE A 269 -20.40 21.94 8.79
N HIS A 270 -21.71 21.96 9.10
CA HIS A 270 -22.34 23.08 9.82
C HIS A 270 -22.01 24.47 9.25
N LYS A 271 -22.03 24.60 7.90
CA LYS A 271 -21.67 25.81 7.12
C LYS A 271 -20.18 26.17 7.10
N LYS A 272 -19.31 25.42 7.76
CA LYS A 272 -17.84 25.56 7.69
C LYS A 272 -17.26 24.62 6.64
N THR A 273 -16.29 25.10 5.88
CA THR A 273 -15.49 24.26 4.98
C THR A 273 -14.20 23.89 5.69
N ILE A 274 -13.94 22.59 5.79
CA ILE A 274 -12.80 22.04 6.51
C ILE A 274 -11.93 21.28 5.53
N ASN A 275 -10.66 21.67 5.43
CA ASN A 275 -9.64 20.88 4.75
C ASN A 275 -9.23 19.73 5.66
N VAL A 276 -9.36 18.49 5.17
CA VAL A 276 -9.08 17.29 5.96
C VAL A 276 -7.67 16.73 5.76
N LEU A 277 -6.86 17.33 4.91
CA LEU A 277 -5.44 17.02 4.76
C LEU A 277 -4.62 17.86 5.74
N LYS A 278 -4.02 17.23 6.75
CA LYS A 278 -3.35 17.92 7.86
C LYS A 278 -1.90 17.48 8.00
N ASP A 279 -1.04 18.39 8.45
CA ASP A 279 0.39 18.14 8.67
C ASP A 279 0.74 17.99 10.16
N SER A 280 2.03 17.87 10.46
CA SER A 280 2.50 17.60 11.83
C SER A 280 2.12 18.71 12.80
N GLU A 281 2.23 19.97 12.37
CA GLU A 281 1.97 21.12 13.22
C GLU A 281 0.49 21.15 13.64
N PHE A 282 -0.44 20.80 12.74
CA PHE A 282 -1.84 20.63 13.11
C PHE A 282 -2.03 19.61 14.24
N PHE A 283 -1.43 18.42 14.15
CA PHE A 283 -1.62 17.38 15.18
C PHE A 283 -0.94 17.72 16.51
N ILE A 284 0.21 18.42 16.47
CA ILE A 284 0.88 18.93 17.68
C ILE A 284 -0.03 19.95 18.37
N MET A 285 -0.56 20.93 17.62
CA MET A 285 -1.52 21.90 18.14
C MET A 285 -2.78 21.23 18.67
N ASP A 286 -3.31 20.25 17.93
CA ASP A 286 -4.51 19.52 18.32
C ASP A 286 -4.30 18.82 19.66
N CYS A 287 -3.17 18.14 19.89
CA CYS A 287 -2.85 17.55 21.19
C CYS A 287 -2.71 18.61 22.29
N MET A 288 -2.00 19.69 22.02
CA MET A 288 -1.75 20.77 22.98
C MET A 288 -3.02 21.50 23.42
N PHE A 289 -3.97 21.68 22.49
CA PHE A 289 -5.18 22.46 22.72
C PHE A 289 -6.40 21.61 23.07
N SER A 290 -6.47 20.34 22.66
CA SER A 290 -7.61 19.46 22.92
C SER A 290 -7.58 18.80 24.29
N GLU A 291 -6.45 18.81 25.01
CA GLU A 291 -6.37 18.29 26.38
C GLU A 291 -7.08 19.19 27.40
N ASP A 292 -8.40 19.08 27.34
CA ASP A 292 -9.46 19.28 28.33
C ASP A 292 -9.44 20.48 29.29
N SER A 293 -10.53 21.22 29.13
CA SER A 293 -11.18 22.24 29.96
C SER A 293 -11.65 21.77 31.35
N SER A 294 -11.23 20.58 31.81
CA SER A 294 -11.73 19.94 33.04
C SER A 294 -10.90 20.20 34.30
N LYS A 295 -9.71 20.83 34.19
CA LYS A 295 -8.87 21.25 35.32
C LYS A 295 -8.74 22.77 35.34
N GLN A 296 -9.70 23.47 35.94
CA GLN A 296 -9.78 24.94 35.89
C GLN A 296 -8.67 25.68 36.67
N ASP A 297 -7.86 25.00 37.49
CA ASP A 297 -6.97 25.66 38.46
C ASP A 297 -5.45 25.53 38.20
N ASP A 298 -5.02 25.04 37.03
CA ASP A 298 -3.58 25.03 36.68
C ASP A 298 -3.17 26.37 36.04
N ILE A 299 -2.07 26.96 36.53
CA ILE A 299 -1.44 28.17 35.96
C ILE A 299 -1.06 27.94 34.49
N LEU A 300 -0.78 26.71 34.11
CA LEU A 300 -0.48 26.34 32.72
C LEU A 300 -1.71 26.51 31.81
N PHE A 301 -2.92 26.24 32.30
CA PHE A 301 -4.17 26.41 31.55
C PHE A 301 -4.57 27.88 31.37
N SER A 302 -4.25 28.75 32.33
CA SER A 302 -4.53 30.19 32.17
C SER A 302 -3.67 30.80 31.06
N LYS A 303 -2.38 30.45 30.99
CA LYS A 303 -1.49 30.85 29.88
C LYS A 303 -1.99 30.33 28.53
N LEU A 304 -2.40 29.06 28.47
CA LEU A 304 -2.96 28.46 27.27
C LEU A 304 -4.25 29.17 26.83
N LYS A 305 -5.12 29.52 27.78
CA LYS A 305 -6.36 30.26 27.54
C LYS A 305 -6.10 31.65 26.98
N HIS A 306 -5.12 32.37 27.51
CA HIS A 306 -4.71 33.68 26.98
C HIS A 306 -4.17 33.57 25.55
N LEU A 307 -3.32 32.57 25.29
CA LEU A 307 -2.80 32.32 23.94
C LEU A 307 -3.92 31.98 22.95
N LYS A 308 -4.86 31.10 23.33
CA LYS A 308 -6.05 30.78 22.54
C LYS A 308 -6.91 32.02 22.24
N GLN A 309 -7.08 32.91 23.22
CA GLN A 309 -7.82 34.16 23.03
C GLN A 309 -7.10 35.11 22.07
N ALA A 310 -5.80 35.31 22.24
CA ALA A 310 -5.00 36.16 21.36
C ALA A 310 -5.04 35.67 19.91
N LEU A 311 -4.82 34.38 19.67
CA LEU A 311 -4.91 33.77 18.35
C LEU A 311 -6.33 33.86 17.76
N LYS A 312 -7.36 33.70 18.59
CA LYS A 312 -8.76 33.88 18.17
C LYS A 312 -9.03 35.31 17.70
N PHE A 313 -8.55 36.30 18.43
CA PHE A 313 -8.68 37.71 18.05
C PHE A 313 -7.91 38.03 16.76
N TYR A 314 -6.66 37.57 16.65
CA TYR A 314 -5.84 37.73 15.45
C TYR A 314 -6.52 37.11 14.22
N SER A 315 -7.02 35.87 14.32
CA SER A 315 -7.71 35.17 13.22
C SER A 315 -9.01 35.84 12.74
N LYS A 316 -9.58 36.75 13.56
CA LYS A 316 -10.76 37.56 13.24
C LYS A 316 -10.42 38.92 12.62
N GLY A 317 -9.14 39.19 12.35
CA GLY A 317 -8.68 40.43 11.73
C GLY A 317 -8.48 41.59 12.70
N GLN A 318 -8.37 41.32 14.00
CA GLN A 318 -7.95 42.36 14.95
C GLN A 318 -6.49 42.74 14.68
N THR A 319 -6.21 44.03 14.60
CA THR A 319 -4.85 44.55 14.41
C THR A 319 -4.07 44.48 15.72
N PHE A 320 -2.86 43.93 15.65
CA PHE A 320 -1.90 43.87 16.75
C PHE A 320 -0.65 44.67 16.39
N LEU A 321 -0.02 45.28 17.40
CA LEU A 321 1.29 45.90 17.26
C LEU A 321 2.38 44.82 17.16
N ASP A 322 3.53 45.16 16.57
CA ASP A 322 4.67 44.24 16.41
C ASP A 322 5.11 43.63 17.77
N GLU A 323 5.09 44.40 18.85
CA GLU A 323 5.41 43.92 20.20
C GLU A 323 4.45 42.84 20.70
N GLU A 324 3.17 42.97 20.38
CA GLU A 324 2.13 42.00 20.76
C GLU A 324 2.27 40.72 19.93
N ILE A 325 2.54 40.84 18.62
CA ILE A 325 2.84 39.71 17.74
C ILE A 325 4.05 38.93 18.28
N ASN A 326 5.11 39.64 18.65
CA ASN A 326 6.33 39.04 19.19
C ASN A 326 6.08 38.32 20.50
N SER A 327 5.25 38.90 21.37
CA SER A 327 4.80 38.27 22.60
C SER A 327 4.02 36.98 22.32
N ILE A 328 3.07 37.00 21.38
CA ILE A 328 2.28 35.81 21.00
C ILE A 328 3.17 34.69 20.46
N VAL A 329 4.06 35.00 19.50
CA VAL A 329 4.98 34.02 18.90
C VAL A 329 5.94 33.45 19.95
N SER A 330 6.49 34.29 20.82
CA SER A 330 7.38 33.87 21.91
C SER A 330 6.65 32.97 22.91
N ASN A 331 5.43 33.33 23.30
CA ASN A 331 4.60 32.53 24.19
C ASN A 331 4.20 31.19 23.57
N TRP A 332 3.89 31.16 22.26
CA TRP A 332 3.65 29.91 21.54
C TRP A 332 4.88 29.00 21.55
N LYS A 333 6.07 29.52 21.19
CA LYS A 333 7.32 28.75 21.21
C LYS A 333 7.64 28.19 22.59
N LYS A 334 7.48 29.04 23.63
CA LYS A 334 7.70 28.63 25.01
C LYS A 334 6.73 27.51 25.42
N PHE A 335 5.45 27.65 25.07
CA PHE A 335 4.45 26.65 25.40
C PHE A 335 4.71 25.33 24.68
N ARG A 336 4.93 25.39 23.35
CA ARG A 336 5.19 24.24 22.48
C ARG A 336 6.41 23.45 22.93
N ASN A 337 7.52 24.13 23.17
CA ASN A 337 8.82 23.49 23.38
C ASN A 337 9.12 23.18 24.85
N ASN A 338 8.35 23.71 25.81
CA ASN A 338 8.61 23.53 27.23
C ASN A 338 7.34 23.24 28.05
N ASP A 339 6.47 24.24 28.24
CA ASP A 339 5.37 24.17 29.21
C ASP A 339 4.47 22.93 28.97
N PHE A 340 4.17 22.59 27.71
CA PHE A 340 3.38 21.39 27.38
C PHE A 340 4.06 20.08 27.82
N PHE A 341 5.37 19.94 27.60
CA PHE A 341 6.09 18.72 27.96
C PHE A 341 6.38 18.63 29.45
N GLU A 342 6.49 19.76 30.15
CA GLU A 342 6.52 19.79 31.62
C GLU A 342 5.20 19.28 32.22
N LYS A 343 4.05 19.55 31.56
CA LYS A 343 2.76 18.96 31.95
C LYS A 343 2.77 17.44 31.75
N ILE A 344 3.16 16.97 30.56
CA ILE A 344 3.25 15.53 30.25
C ILE A 344 4.25 14.82 31.18
N TRP A 345 5.32 15.50 31.57
CA TRP A 345 6.32 15.01 32.52
C TRP A 345 5.70 14.56 33.84
N ASN A 346 4.57 15.18 34.22
CA ASN A 346 3.83 14.87 35.44
C ASN A 346 2.64 13.90 35.22
N ASP A 347 2.37 13.46 33.98
CA ASP A 347 1.30 12.51 33.62
C ASP A 347 1.78 11.05 33.63
N GLU A 348 1.08 10.12 34.28
CA GLU A 348 1.46 8.70 34.34
C GLU A 348 1.82 8.06 32.97
N LYS A 349 1.17 8.43 31.86
CA LYS A 349 1.41 7.82 30.55
C LYS A 349 2.70 8.29 29.86
N GLY A 350 3.08 9.56 30.04
CA GLY A 350 4.23 10.19 29.38
C GLY A 350 5.36 10.62 30.32
N SER A 351 5.21 10.39 31.64
CA SER A 351 6.08 10.91 32.70
C SER A 351 7.39 10.17 32.91
N LYS A 352 8.19 10.73 33.83
CA LYS A 352 9.31 10.11 34.54
C LYS A 352 9.04 8.67 35.00
N ILE A 353 7.81 8.32 35.39
CA ILE A 353 7.49 6.99 35.94
C ILE A 353 7.57 5.96 34.81
N THR A 354 6.94 6.27 33.68
CA THR A 354 6.97 5.40 32.49
C THR A 354 8.37 5.34 31.90
N LEU A 355 9.11 6.47 31.87
CA LEU A 355 10.50 6.44 31.43
C LEU A 355 11.41 5.63 32.36
N SER A 356 11.29 5.79 33.68
CA SER A 356 12.02 4.98 34.67
C SER A 356 11.76 3.50 34.45
N LYS A 357 10.50 3.12 34.23
CA LYS A 357 10.12 1.74 33.87
C LYS A 357 10.77 1.29 32.56
N ASN A 358 10.78 2.13 31.53
CA ASN A 358 11.37 1.79 30.22
C ASN A 358 12.90 1.73 30.26
N ILE A 359 13.58 2.54 31.08
CA ILE A 359 15.04 2.48 31.31
C ILE A 359 15.40 1.22 32.11
N ARG A 360 14.67 0.92 33.20
CA ARG A 360 14.85 -0.35 33.94
C ARG A 360 14.69 -1.54 33.00
N LYS A 361 13.67 -1.46 32.15
CA LYS A 361 13.46 -2.41 31.08
C LYS A 361 14.72 -2.48 30.17
N LEU A 362 15.18 -1.39 29.57
CA LEU A 362 16.36 -1.39 28.71
C LEU A 362 17.57 -2.09 29.34
N ILE A 363 17.85 -1.81 30.62
CA ILE A 363 18.91 -2.45 31.41
C ILE A 363 18.74 -3.98 31.50
N ASP A 364 17.51 -4.46 31.66
CA ASP A 364 17.22 -5.90 31.68
C ASP A 364 17.31 -6.56 30.30
N PHE A 365 17.18 -5.79 29.20
CA PHE A 365 17.24 -6.33 27.84
C PHE A 365 18.66 -6.63 27.39
N ASP A 366 19.58 -5.73 27.72
CA ASP A 366 21.02 -5.88 27.52
C ASP A 366 21.54 -7.22 28.08
N ARG A 367 20.89 -7.74 29.14
CA ARG A 367 21.22 -9.05 29.70
C ARG A 367 20.73 -10.23 28.85
N LEU A 368 19.63 -10.07 28.12
CA LEU A 368 19.03 -11.10 27.26
C LEU A 368 19.68 -11.19 25.88
N LEU A 369 20.29 -10.10 25.40
CA LEU A 369 20.84 -10.03 24.05
C LEU A 369 22.19 -10.79 23.87
N LYS A 370 22.82 -11.23 24.95
CA LYS A 370 24.12 -11.95 24.93
C LYS A 370 24.11 -13.35 24.27
N ASP A 371 22.99 -13.80 23.69
CA ASP A 371 22.87 -15.05 22.91
C ASP A 371 22.31 -14.79 21.50
N GLU A 372 23.22 -14.63 20.54
CA GLU A 372 22.96 -14.23 19.15
C GLU A 372 22.04 -15.21 18.38
N ASN A 373 22.13 -16.51 18.65
CA ASN A 373 21.31 -17.53 17.97
C ASN A 373 19.85 -17.50 18.44
N SER A 374 19.60 -17.09 19.68
CA SER A 374 18.25 -16.95 20.24
C SER A 374 17.51 -15.76 19.62
N PHE A 375 18.22 -14.67 19.35
CA PHE A 375 17.66 -13.41 18.87
C PHE A 375 17.10 -13.52 17.45
N LYS A 376 17.87 -14.07 16.50
CA LYS A 376 17.43 -14.19 15.10
C LYS A 376 16.16 -15.06 14.98
N LYS A 377 16.11 -16.20 15.68
CA LYS A 377 14.95 -17.10 15.68
C LYS A 377 13.72 -16.42 16.28
N LEU A 378 13.90 -15.66 17.35
CA LEU A 378 12.85 -14.86 17.97
C LEU A 378 12.28 -13.83 16.98
N ILE A 379 13.14 -13.09 16.28
CA ILE A 379 12.74 -12.08 15.28
C ILE A 379 11.97 -12.70 14.11
N GLU A 380 12.42 -13.82 13.56
CA GLU A 380 11.73 -14.50 12.46
C GLU A 380 10.33 -14.99 12.89
N GLN A 381 10.21 -15.55 14.09
CA GLN A 381 8.91 -15.96 14.65
C GLN A 381 7.96 -14.77 14.86
N GLN A 382 8.49 -13.64 15.31
CA GLN A 382 7.69 -12.42 15.51
C GLN A 382 7.20 -11.82 14.21
N ARG A 383 8.07 -11.75 13.20
CA ARG A 383 7.71 -11.31 11.85
C ARG A 383 6.58 -12.16 11.28
N GLY A 384 6.70 -13.49 11.38
CA GLY A 384 5.68 -14.42 10.89
C GLY A 384 4.31 -14.11 11.51
N ARG A 385 4.24 -13.96 12.84
CA ARG A 385 2.98 -13.67 13.55
C ARG A 385 2.32 -12.36 13.10
N ILE A 386 3.08 -11.27 13.03
CA ILE A 386 2.53 -9.96 12.59
C ILE A 386 2.06 -10.05 11.13
N LYS A 387 2.84 -10.73 10.28
CA LYS A 387 2.53 -10.87 8.86
C LYS A 387 1.28 -11.69 8.59
N ASP A 388 1.10 -12.79 9.32
CA ASP A 388 -0.07 -13.66 9.17
C ASP A 388 -1.37 -12.91 9.49
N ASP A 389 -1.34 -12.04 10.53
CA ASP A 389 -2.46 -11.19 10.93
C ASP A 389 -2.84 -10.20 9.81
N ILE A 390 -1.86 -9.57 9.16
CA ILE A 390 -2.11 -8.56 8.11
C ILE A 390 -2.47 -9.21 6.77
N THR A 391 -1.78 -10.29 6.39
CA THR A 391 -1.90 -10.95 5.08
C THR A 391 -3.33 -11.38 4.78
N THR A 392 -4.01 -11.93 5.79
CA THR A 392 -5.40 -12.39 5.66
C THR A 392 -6.34 -11.24 5.27
N MET A 393 -6.09 -10.03 5.78
CA MET A 393 -6.90 -8.84 5.51
C MET A 393 -6.63 -8.20 4.14
N VAL A 394 -5.38 -8.27 3.66
CA VAL A 394 -4.94 -7.51 2.47
C VAL A 394 -4.93 -8.31 1.16
N THR A 395 -5.33 -9.59 1.20
CA THR A 395 -5.16 -10.53 0.09
C THR A 395 -5.76 -10.05 -1.24
N ASP A 396 -6.96 -9.48 -1.21
CA ASP A 396 -7.66 -9.03 -2.42
C ASP A 396 -6.97 -7.84 -3.07
N LEU A 397 -6.53 -6.87 -2.27
CA LEU A 397 -5.84 -5.69 -2.76
C LEU A 397 -4.43 -6.02 -3.26
N VAL A 398 -3.70 -6.93 -2.59
CA VAL A 398 -2.42 -7.47 -3.10
C VAL A 398 -2.61 -8.08 -4.49
N PHE A 399 -3.71 -8.82 -4.68
CA PHE A 399 -4.01 -9.39 -5.98
C PHE A 399 -4.30 -8.30 -7.03
N LEU A 400 -5.13 -7.31 -6.70
CA LEU A 400 -5.40 -6.17 -7.59
C LEU A 400 -4.12 -5.44 -7.99
N GLU A 401 -3.21 -5.19 -7.06
CA GLU A 401 -1.91 -4.56 -7.34
C GLU A 401 -1.07 -5.38 -8.33
N ASN A 402 -1.05 -6.71 -8.17
CA ASN A 402 -0.33 -7.60 -9.08
C ASN A 402 -0.93 -7.54 -10.49
N VAL A 403 -2.26 -7.54 -10.61
CA VAL A 403 -2.95 -7.38 -11.91
C VAL A 403 -2.63 -6.02 -12.52
N TRP A 404 -2.79 -4.95 -11.76
CA TRP A 404 -2.54 -3.59 -12.25
C TRP A 404 -1.10 -3.41 -12.72
N LYS A 405 -0.12 -3.87 -11.94
CA LYS A 405 1.30 -3.79 -12.30
C LYS A 405 1.60 -4.46 -13.64
N VAL A 406 0.98 -5.61 -13.89
CA VAL A 406 1.15 -6.35 -15.14
C VAL A 406 0.52 -5.60 -16.31
N ILE A 407 -0.69 -5.08 -16.14
CA ILE A 407 -1.38 -4.28 -17.16
C ILE A 407 -0.63 -2.97 -17.44
N ASP A 408 -0.04 -2.35 -16.43
CA ASP A 408 0.73 -1.11 -16.60
C ASP A 408 2.02 -1.35 -17.42
N SER A 409 2.57 -2.56 -17.38
CA SER A 409 3.71 -2.97 -18.21
C SER A 409 3.36 -3.31 -19.67
N PHE A 410 2.11 -3.11 -20.11
CA PHE A 410 1.76 -3.30 -21.53
C PHE A 410 2.47 -2.28 -22.42
N ASP A 411 2.72 -1.07 -21.91
CA ASP A 411 3.45 -0.03 -22.62
C ASP A 411 4.86 -0.47 -23.03
N GLU A 412 5.54 -1.25 -22.18
CA GLU A 412 6.87 -1.79 -22.48
C GLU A 412 6.79 -2.77 -23.66
N PHE A 413 5.80 -3.67 -23.66
CA PHE A 413 5.58 -4.63 -24.74
C PHE A 413 5.26 -3.94 -26.06
N LEU A 414 4.38 -2.93 -26.04
CA LEU A 414 4.01 -2.16 -27.24
C LEU A 414 5.20 -1.38 -27.79
N ASN A 415 5.98 -0.73 -26.92
CA ASN A 415 7.20 -0.04 -27.33
C ASN A 415 8.21 -0.99 -27.98
N GLU A 416 8.42 -2.18 -27.42
CA GLU A 416 9.33 -3.16 -28.02
C GLU A 416 8.82 -3.68 -29.36
N SER A 417 7.52 -3.89 -29.49
CA SER A 417 6.92 -4.50 -30.69
C SER A 417 6.82 -3.49 -31.84
N ILE A 418 6.42 -2.24 -31.55
CA ILE A 418 6.23 -1.18 -32.55
C ILE A 418 7.57 -0.57 -32.98
N ASN A 419 8.49 -0.29 -32.04
CA ASN A 419 9.76 0.38 -32.37
C ASN A 419 10.80 -0.55 -33.02
N LYS A 420 10.70 -1.88 -32.87
CA LYS A 420 11.62 -2.81 -33.53
C LYS A 420 11.39 -2.91 -35.04
N GLU A 421 10.19 -2.55 -35.51
CA GLU A 421 9.78 -2.82 -36.89
C GLU A 421 9.58 -1.57 -37.75
N ASN A 422 9.65 -0.34 -37.20
CA ASN A 422 9.32 0.91 -37.94
C ASN A 422 7.95 0.86 -38.66
N HIS A 423 7.08 -0.08 -38.29
CA HIS A 423 5.78 -0.29 -38.88
C HIS A 423 4.72 0.25 -37.93
N GLU A 424 3.89 1.18 -38.42
CA GLU A 424 2.57 1.36 -37.85
C GLU A 424 1.85 0.01 -38.01
N LEU A 425 1.42 -0.60 -36.89
CA LEU A 425 0.53 -1.77 -36.96
C LEU A 425 -0.73 -1.35 -37.71
N HIS A 426 -0.91 -1.83 -38.94
CA HIS A 426 -2.13 -1.63 -39.71
C HIS A 426 -3.24 -2.49 -39.08
N LEU A 427 -4.02 -1.89 -38.17
CA LEU A 427 -5.10 -2.56 -37.45
C LEU A 427 -6.12 -3.23 -38.38
N GLU A 428 -6.33 -2.68 -39.58
CA GLU A 428 -7.26 -3.24 -40.58
C GLU A 428 -6.80 -4.59 -41.17
N GLU A 429 -5.50 -4.91 -41.12
CA GLU A 429 -4.92 -6.13 -41.70
C GLU A 429 -4.57 -7.21 -40.66
N SER A 430 -4.54 -6.83 -39.38
CA SER A 430 -4.17 -7.73 -38.29
C SER A 430 -5.38 -8.47 -37.73
N ASP A 431 -5.20 -9.77 -37.49
CA ASP A 431 -6.18 -10.63 -36.86
C ASP A 431 -5.54 -11.26 -35.62
N ILE A 432 -5.90 -10.76 -34.44
CA ILE A 432 -5.40 -11.23 -33.15
C ILE A 432 -5.52 -12.76 -32.98
N PHE A 433 -6.52 -13.40 -33.58
CA PHE A 433 -6.69 -14.85 -33.46
C PHE A 433 -5.68 -15.62 -34.32
N ARG A 434 -5.33 -15.08 -35.47
CA ARG A 434 -4.33 -15.63 -36.39
C ARG A 434 -2.91 -15.27 -35.94
N ASP A 435 -2.67 -13.99 -35.70
CA ASP A 435 -1.33 -13.40 -35.55
C ASP A 435 -0.76 -13.65 -34.15
N GLU A 436 -1.58 -13.51 -33.10
CA GLU A 436 -1.21 -13.87 -31.71
C GLU A 436 -1.54 -15.34 -31.40
N GLY A 437 -2.17 -16.01 -32.37
CA GLY A 437 -2.55 -17.42 -32.36
C GLY A 437 -3.57 -17.77 -31.27
N LEU A 438 -4.48 -16.88 -30.89
CA LEU A 438 -5.56 -17.22 -29.97
C LEU A 438 -6.51 -18.30 -30.54
N THR A 439 -6.51 -18.54 -31.85
CA THR A 439 -7.26 -19.62 -32.52
C THR A 439 -7.06 -20.98 -31.82
N ARG A 440 -5.85 -21.27 -31.33
CA ARG A 440 -5.51 -22.53 -30.66
C ARG A 440 -6.22 -22.76 -29.32
N PHE A 441 -6.80 -21.70 -28.75
CA PHE A 441 -7.60 -21.77 -27.52
C PHE A 441 -9.10 -21.74 -27.79
N SER A 442 -9.48 -21.48 -29.04
CA SER A 442 -10.85 -21.55 -29.54
C SER A 442 -11.88 -20.88 -28.62
N PRO A 443 -11.75 -19.57 -28.38
CA PRO A 443 -12.76 -18.83 -27.63
C PRO A 443 -14.14 -19.02 -28.28
N PRO A 444 -15.23 -19.02 -27.50
CA PRO A 444 -16.57 -19.18 -28.07
C PRO A 444 -16.85 -18.12 -29.14
N ASN A 445 -17.31 -18.56 -30.31
CA ASN A 445 -17.68 -17.69 -31.42
C ASN A 445 -18.83 -16.76 -30.98
N GLY A 446 -18.90 -15.56 -31.55
CA GLY A 446 -19.92 -14.56 -31.22
C GLY A 446 -19.38 -13.46 -30.30
N GLU A 447 -20.05 -13.21 -29.17
CA GLU A 447 -19.78 -12.04 -28.33
C GLU A 447 -18.39 -12.05 -27.69
N ILE A 448 -17.89 -13.22 -27.24
CA ILE A 448 -16.58 -13.31 -26.58
C ILE A 448 -15.43 -13.04 -27.55
N GLU A 449 -15.46 -13.69 -28.72
CA GLU A 449 -14.45 -13.48 -29.77
C GLU A 449 -14.42 -12.01 -30.22
N LYS A 450 -15.59 -11.43 -30.45
CA LYS A 450 -15.72 -10.00 -30.79
C LYS A 450 -15.15 -9.11 -29.70
N HIS A 451 -15.47 -9.39 -28.43
CA HIS A 451 -15.02 -8.58 -27.31
C HIS A 451 -13.49 -8.61 -27.13
N ILE A 452 -12.84 -9.76 -27.31
CA ILE A 452 -11.37 -9.86 -27.30
C ILE A 452 -10.77 -8.99 -28.40
N LYS A 453 -11.31 -9.09 -29.62
CA LYS A 453 -10.85 -8.32 -30.78
C LYS A 453 -11.02 -6.81 -30.55
N ASP A 454 -12.24 -6.38 -30.23
CA ASP A 454 -12.58 -4.97 -30.00
C ASP A 454 -11.68 -4.34 -28.93
N LEU A 455 -11.45 -5.05 -27.82
CA LEU A 455 -10.62 -4.54 -26.72
C LEU A 455 -9.15 -4.38 -27.14
N TRP A 456 -8.60 -5.34 -27.88
CA TRP A 456 -7.22 -5.27 -28.37
C TRP A 456 -7.04 -4.15 -29.40
N GLU A 457 -7.95 -4.02 -30.37
CA GLU A 457 -7.91 -2.95 -31.37
C GLU A 457 -8.01 -1.57 -30.72
N GLN A 458 -8.95 -1.40 -29.79
CA GLN A 458 -9.12 -0.15 -29.04
C GLN A 458 -7.87 0.19 -28.22
N PHE A 459 -7.22 -0.81 -27.62
CA PHE A 459 -6.01 -0.61 -26.84
C PHE A 459 -4.85 -0.10 -27.71
N LEU A 460 -4.65 -0.73 -28.88
CA LEU A 460 -3.62 -0.33 -29.84
C LEU A 460 -3.90 1.05 -30.45
N ASP A 461 -5.13 1.31 -30.88
CA ASP A 461 -5.53 2.59 -31.46
C ASP A 461 -5.30 3.75 -30.46
N CYS A 462 -5.73 3.56 -29.21
CA CYS A 462 -5.51 4.54 -28.15
C CYS A 462 -4.02 4.79 -27.89
N TYR A 463 -3.20 3.73 -27.95
CA TYR A 463 -1.75 3.84 -27.75
C TYR A 463 -1.09 4.61 -28.89
N GLN A 464 -1.37 4.25 -30.15
CA GLN A 464 -0.83 4.90 -31.35
C GLN A 464 -1.23 6.39 -31.43
N LYS A 465 -2.48 6.72 -31.12
CA LYS A 465 -3.00 8.09 -31.12
C LYS A 465 -2.63 8.91 -29.87
N ASN A 466 -1.91 8.32 -28.91
CA ASN A 466 -1.58 8.95 -27.62
C ASN A 466 -2.81 9.39 -26.80
N GLU A 467 -3.94 8.70 -26.91
CA GLU A 467 -5.20 8.99 -26.20
C GLU A 467 -5.19 8.47 -24.76
N LYS A 468 -4.37 9.10 -23.91
CA LYS A 468 -4.10 8.66 -22.52
C LYS A 468 -5.36 8.34 -21.69
N LYS A 469 -6.43 9.12 -21.86
CA LYS A 469 -7.69 8.93 -21.10
C LYS A 469 -8.40 7.64 -21.47
N ASN A 470 -8.52 7.36 -22.78
CA ASN A 470 -9.18 6.18 -23.30
C ASN A 470 -8.31 4.95 -23.02
N TYR A 471 -6.99 5.09 -23.18
CA TYR A 471 -6.03 4.05 -22.84
C TYR A 471 -6.14 3.58 -21.38
N HIS A 472 -6.21 4.53 -20.42
CA HIS A 472 -6.47 4.19 -19.01
C HIS A 472 -7.79 3.44 -18.82
N SER A 473 -8.86 3.86 -19.51
CA SER A 473 -10.16 3.21 -19.42
C SER A 473 -10.11 1.73 -19.79
N HIS A 474 -9.37 1.39 -20.86
CA HIS A 474 -9.20 0.00 -21.27
C HIS A 474 -8.33 -0.81 -20.29
N LYS A 475 -7.27 -0.21 -19.71
CA LYS A 475 -6.49 -0.84 -18.61
C LYS A 475 -7.40 -1.20 -17.42
N VAL A 476 -8.30 -0.29 -17.04
CA VAL A 476 -9.27 -0.52 -15.96
C VAL A 476 -10.29 -1.59 -16.33
N GLN A 477 -10.81 -1.60 -17.56
CA GLN A 477 -11.74 -2.62 -18.04
C GLN A 477 -11.15 -4.03 -17.97
N ILE A 478 -9.89 -4.22 -18.38
CA ILE A 478 -9.18 -5.51 -18.24
C ILE A 478 -9.03 -5.88 -16.76
N THR A 479 -8.62 -4.93 -15.92
CA THR A 479 -8.47 -5.15 -14.47
C THR A 479 -9.78 -5.61 -13.85
N LYS A 480 -10.88 -4.93 -14.19
CA LYS A 480 -12.25 -5.25 -13.76
C LYS A 480 -12.65 -6.66 -14.17
N MET A 481 -12.47 -7.03 -15.44
CA MET A 481 -12.79 -8.38 -15.93
C MET A 481 -12.06 -9.48 -15.16
N LEU A 482 -10.78 -9.27 -14.87
CA LEU A 482 -9.95 -10.22 -14.12
C LEU A 482 -10.32 -10.25 -12.63
N TYR A 483 -10.68 -9.11 -12.05
CA TYR A 483 -11.03 -8.98 -10.63
C TYR A 483 -12.45 -9.45 -10.32
N ASP A 484 -13.46 -8.99 -11.08
CA ASP A 484 -14.86 -9.44 -10.96
C ASP A 484 -14.97 -10.94 -11.18
N GLY A 485 -14.15 -11.47 -12.10
CA GLY A 485 -14.03 -12.90 -12.34
C GLY A 485 -13.69 -13.73 -11.09
N LEU A 486 -12.94 -13.18 -10.13
CA LEU A 486 -12.58 -13.84 -8.88
C LEU A 486 -13.69 -13.80 -7.81
N SER A 487 -14.69 -12.95 -7.97
CA SER A 487 -15.78 -12.82 -7.02
C SER A 487 -16.71 -14.04 -7.15
N LYS A 488 -16.84 -14.85 -6.09
CA LYS A 488 -17.57 -16.13 -6.15
C LYS A 488 -19.04 -15.95 -6.56
N HIS A 489 -19.51 -16.82 -7.48
CA HIS A 489 -20.91 -17.20 -7.76
C HIS A 489 -21.66 -16.66 -9.00
N ASP A 490 -21.07 -16.50 -10.19
CA ASP A 490 -21.88 -16.38 -11.43
C ASP A 490 -21.21 -16.94 -12.71
N HIS A 491 -22.02 -17.41 -13.68
CA HIS A 491 -21.57 -17.83 -15.02
C HIS A 491 -20.94 -16.69 -15.82
N LYS A 492 -21.32 -15.43 -15.55
CA LYS A 492 -20.71 -14.22 -16.13
C LYS A 492 -19.22 -14.10 -15.81
N ASN A 493 -18.75 -14.73 -14.74
CA ASN A 493 -17.34 -14.71 -14.35
C ASN A 493 -16.46 -15.42 -15.39
N TYR A 494 -16.95 -16.48 -16.03
CA TYR A 494 -16.17 -17.24 -17.02
C TYR A 494 -15.79 -16.38 -18.23
N GLU A 495 -16.75 -15.66 -18.80
CA GLU A 495 -16.55 -14.91 -20.03
C GLU A 495 -15.60 -13.74 -19.79
N SER A 496 -15.79 -12.99 -18.71
CA SER A 496 -14.87 -11.92 -18.30
C SER A 496 -13.45 -12.42 -18.08
N ILE A 497 -13.29 -13.56 -17.39
CA ILE A 497 -11.95 -14.14 -17.16
C ILE A 497 -11.33 -14.59 -18.47
N LEU A 498 -12.08 -15.28 -19.34
CA LEU A 498 -11.58 -15.74 -20.63
C LEU A 498 -11.10 -14.57 -21.49
N VAL A 499 -11.87 -13.48 -21.56
CA VAL A 499 -11.46 -12.26 -22.28
C VAL A 499 -10.18 -11.71 -21.66
N GLY A 500 -10.16 -11.48 -20.35
CA GLY A 500 -9.02 -10.90 -19.65
C GLY A 500 -7.73 -11.71 -19.80
N ILE A 501 -7.77 -13.04 -19.61
CA ILE A 501 -6.58 -13.89 -19.76
C ILE A 501 -6.13 -14.04 -21.22
N SER A 502 -7.05 -13.92 -22.19
CA SER A 502 -6.69 -13.91 -23.62
C SER A 502 -5.89 -12.66 -23.97
N ILE A 503 -6.28 -11.51 -23.41
CA ILE A 503 -5.52 -10.26 -23.56
C ILE A 503 -4.16 -10.37 -22.86
N LEU A 504 -4.11 -10.90 -21.63
CA LEU A 504 -2.83 -11.17 -20.95
C LEU A 504 -1.90 -12.09 -21.75
N TRP A 505 -2.47 -13.06 -22.49
CA TRP A 505 -1.70 -13.97 -23.34
C TRP A 505 -1.02 -13.21 -24.49
N VAL A 506 -1.76 -12.34 -25.16
CA VAL A 506 -1.26 -11.49 -26.24
C VAL A 506 -0.09 -10.63 -25.75
N PHE A 507 -0.21 -10.05 -24.56
CA PHE A 507 0.86 -9.27 -23.92
C PHE A 507 1.95 -10.12 -23.24
N ARG A 508 1.96 -11.44 -23.44
CA ARG A 508 2.95 -12.39 -22.91
C ARG A 508 3.13 -12.28 -21.38
N LYS A 509 2.00 -12.33 -20.66
CA LYS A 509 1.95 -12.24 -19.19
C LYS A 509 1.53 -13.59 -18.58
N GLU A 510 2.21 -14.66 -18.98
CA GLU A 510 1.86 -16.04 -18.63
C GLU A 510 1.85 -16.31 -17.13
N GLN A 511 2.74 -15.67 -16.36
CA GLN A 511 2.80 -15.84 -14.91
C GLN A 511 1.51 -15.38 -14.22
N LEU A 512 0.93 -14.26 -14.64
CA LEU A 512 -0.30 -13.75 -14.06
C LEU A 512 -1.48 -14.66 -14.45
N ILE A 513 -1.52 -15.14 -15.69
CA ILE A 513 -2.55 -16.10 -16.14
C ILE A 513 -2.61 -17.31 -15.20
N VAL A 514 -1.46 -17.94 -14.94
CA VAL A 514 -1.39 -19.10 -14.03
C VAL A 514 -1.87 -18.73 -12.62
N GLN A 515 -1.43 -17.58 -12.08
CA GLN A 515 -1.85 -17.13 -10.75
C GLN A 515 -3.36 -16.87 -10.63
N ILE A 516 -3.98 -16.32 -11.68
CA ILE A 516 -5.42 -16.03 -11.71
C ILE A 516 -6.21 -17.34 -11.77
N VAL A 517 -5.90 -18.18 -12.75
CA VAL A 517 -6.65 -19.43 -12.97
C VAL A 517 -6.50 -20.40 -11.80
N ASP A 518 -5.35 -20.40 -11.13
CA ASP A 518 -5.10 -21.21 -9.92
C ASP A 518 -6.01 -20.88 -8.75
N LYS A 519 -6.49 -19.63 -8.64
CA LYS A 519 -7.36 -19.18 -7.54
C LYS A 519 -8.83 -19.52 -7.76
N LEU A 520 -9.22 -19.85 -8.99
CA LEU A 520 -10.62 -19.87 -9.43
C LEU A 520 -11.31 -21.24 -9.34
N ASP A 521 -10.56 -22.30 -8.99
CA ASP A 521 -11.03 -23.70 -8.91
C ASP A 521 -12.00 -24.07 -10.05
N PHE A 522 -11.58 -23.80 -11.29
CA PHE A 522 -12.45 -23.95 -12.47
C PHE A 522 -12.78 -25.41 -12.76
N ASN A 523 -14.03 -25.62 -13.20
CA ASN A 523 -14.40 -26.84 -13.91
C ASN A 523 -13.86 -26.79 -15.36
N TYR A 524 -12.63 -27.27 -15.54
CA TYR A 524 -11.97 -27.31 -16.85
C TYR A 524 -12.70 -28.18 -17.90
N GLY A 525 -13.57 -29.11 -17.48
CA GLY A 525 -14.35 -29.92 -18.42
C GLY A 525 -15.45 -29.13 -19.13
N LYS A 526 -16.05 -28.15 -18.43
CA LYS A 526 -17.04 -27.22 -19.02
C LYS A 526 -16.35 -26.04 -19.72
N TYR A 527 -15.24 -25.56 -19.16
CA TYR A 527 -14.57 -24.32 -19.54
C TYR A 527 -13.14 -24.59 -20.03
N TYR A 528 -13.01 -25.47 -21.01
CA TYR A 528 -11.72 -25.99 -21.45
C TYR A 528 -10.79 -24.92 -22.03
N GLN A 529 -11.33 -23.83 -22.60
CA GLN A 529 -10.55 -22.73 -23.17
C GLN A 529 -9.62 -22.08 -22.14
N ILE A 530 -10.12 -21.85 -20.92
CA ILE A 530 -9.31 -21.33 -19.81
C ILE A 530 -8.22 -22.34 -19.44
N GLY A 531 -8.57 -23.63 -19.40
CA GLY A 531 -7.61 -24.71 -19.17
C GLY A 531 -6.49 -24.73 -20.23
N LEU A 532 -6.83 -24.55 -21.50
CA LEU A 532 -5.85 -24.51 -22.60
C LEU A 532 -4.91 -23.30 -22.50
N ILE A 533 -5.43 -22.10 -22.22
CA ILE A 533 -4.62 -20.88 -22.04
C ILE A 533 -3.69 -21.03 -20.83
N MET A 534 -4.20 -21.61 -19.74
CA MET A 534 -3.41 -21.90 -18.54
C MET A 534 -2.30 -22.92 -18.84
N LEU A 535 -2.61 -24.04 -19.48
CA LEU A 535 -1.63 -25.06 -19.87
C LEU A 535 -0.53 -24.47 -20.77
N ALA A 536 -0.91 -23.67 -21.76
CA ALA A 536 0.06 -23.00 -22.64
C ALA A 536 0.96 -22.02 -21.87
N SER A 537 0.40 -21.32 -20.89
CA SER A 537 1.13 -20.42 -20.01
C SER A 537 2.12 -21.17 -19.11
N MET A 538 1.71 -22.32 -18.54
CA MET A 538 2.59 -23.19 -17.75
C MET A 538 3.75 -23.75 -18.58
N ILE A 539 3.48 -24.17 -19.82
CA ILE A 539 4.50 -24.62 -20.77
C ILE A 539 5.56 -23.53 -21.01
N LYS A 540 5.16 -22.27 -21.19
CA LYS A 540 6.09 -21.14 -21.36
C LYS A 540 6.94 -20.89 -20.10
N LEU A 541 6.45 -21.28 -18.92
CA LEU A 541 7.12 -21.13 -17.64
C LEU A 541 7.86 -22.40 -17.17
N TRP A 542 7.91 -23.45 -17.99
CA TRP A 542 8.36 -24.79 -17.60
C TRP A 542 9.71 -24.82 -16.88
N HIS A 543 10.69 -24.04 -17.36
CA HIS A 543 12.03 -23.99 -16.78
C HIS A 543 12.10 -23.36 -15.37
N LYS A 544 11.01 -22.75 -14.89
CA LYS A 544 10.98 -22.00 -13.62
C LYS A 544 10.35 -22.77 -12.46
N SER A 545 9.79 -23.98 -12.66
CA SER A 545 9.16 -24.72 -11.56
C SER A 545 9.07 -26.24 -11.77
N SER A 546 9.73 -27.01 -10.90
CA SER A 546 9.87 -28.46 -10.96
C SER A 546 8.63 -29.28 -10.55
N GLY A 547 7.47 -28.64 -10.29
CA GLY A 547 6.24 -29.30 -9.83
C GLY A 547 5.04 -29.23 -10.78
N GLN A 548 5.16 -28.54 -11.92
CA GLN A 548 4.01 -28.20 -12.77
C GLN A 548 3.49 -29.37 -13.63
N GLN A 549 4.31 -30.39 -13.91
CA GLN A 549 3.95 -31.49 -14.83
C GLN A 549 2.72 -32.27 -14.37
N ARG A 550 2.66 -32.70 -13.11
CA ARG A 550 1.49 -33.45 -12.57
C ARG A 550 0.21 -32.64 -12.67
N LYS A 551 0.31 -31.32 -12.47
CA LYS A 551 -0.82 -30.41 -12.57
C LYS A 551 -1.30 -30.26 -14.02
N MET A 552 -0.38 -30.11 -14.97
CA MET A 552 -0.72 -30.10 -16.40
C MET A 552 -1.39 -31.41 -16.82
N GLU A 553 -0.84 -32.56 -16.44
CA GLU A 553 -1.41 -33.89 -16.72
C GLU A 553 -2.83 -34.02 -16.16
N LYS A 554 -3.07 -33.53 -14.93
CA LYS A 554 -4.41 -33.50 -14.33
C LYS A 554 -5.39 -32.64 -15.13
N ILE A 555 -4.99 -31.44 -15.56
CA ILE A 555 -5.86 -30.53 -16.33
C ILE A 555 -6.17 -31.14 -17.70
N ILE A 556 -5.16 -31.69 -18.40
CA ILE A 556 -5.33 -32.40 -19.67
C ILE A 556 -6.35 -33.52 -19.50
N TYR A 557 -6.17 -34.38 -18.50
CA TYR A 557 -7.09 -35.48 -18.23
C TYR A 557 -8.54 -35.02 -17.98
N ILE A 558 -8.73 -33.93 -17.22
CA ILE A 558 -10.07 -33.38 -16.97
C ILE A 558 -10.72 -32.89 -18.27
N ILE A 559 -9.96 -32.23 -19.15
CA ILE A 559 -10.46 -31.79 -20.46
C ILE A 559 -10.80 -32.99 -21.35
N GLU A 560 -9.92 -33.99 -21.42
CA GLU A 560 -10.12 -35.17 -22.27
C GLU A 560 -11.27 -36.07 -21.78
N SER A 561 -11.54 -36.08 -20.48
CA SER A 561 -12.61 -36.87 -19.87
C SER A 561 -13.98 -36.19 -19.92
N SER A 562 -14.09 -34.96 -20.43
CA SER A 562 -15.36 -34.24 -20.46
C SER A 562 -16.28 -34.75 -21.57
N GLU A 563 -17.59 -34.73 -21.32
CA GLU A 563 -18.59 -35.10 -22.35
C GLU A 563 -18.48 -34.21 -23.61
N SER A 564 -18.07 -32.96 -23.41
CA SER A 564 -17.86 -31.98 -24.48
C SER A 564 -16.62 -32.26 -25.34
N TYR A 565 -15.71 -33.16 -24.95
CA TYR A 565 -14.47 -33.43 -25.68
C TYR A 565 -14.67 -34.32 -26.92
N ASN A 566 -15.56 -35.31 -26.85
CA ASN A 566 -15.63 -36.40 -27.83
C ASN A 566 -16.02 -35.98 -29.25
N ASN A 567 -16.63 -34.80 -29.42
CA ASN A 567 -17.02 -34.23 -30.73
C ASN A 567 -16.58 -32.77 -30.89
N ASN A 568 -15.50 -32.36 -30.22
CA ASN A 568 -15.09 -30.96 -30.19
C ASN A 568 -13.68 -30.77 -30.76
N TYR A 569 -13.63 -30.54 -32.08
CA TYR A 569 -12.37 -30.33 -32.81
C TYR A 569 -11.55 -29.15 -32.27
N LYS A 570 -12.21 -28.14 -31.69
CA LYS A 570 -11.58 -26.98 -31.06
C LYS A 570 -10.75 -27.38 -29.84
N ALA A 571 -11.29 -28.26 -28.99
CA ALA A 571 -10.53 -28.82 -27.87
C ALA A 571 -9.35 -29.69 -28.34
N TRP A 572 -9.52 -30.46 -29.41
CA TRP A 572 -8.45 -31.29 -29.98
C TRP A 572 -7.28 -30.46 -30.54
N ILE A 573 -7.57 -29.33 -31.21
CA ILE A 573 -6.54 -28.38 -31.68
C ILE A 573 -5.70 -27.89 -30.50
N GLY A 574 -6.37 -27.43 -29.44
CA GLY A 574 -5.70 -26.93 -28.25
C GLY A 574 -4.85 -27.99 -27.56
N ILE A 575 -5.41 -29.17 -27.30
CA ILE A 575 -4.68 -30.27 -26.64
C ILE A 575 -3.52 -30.76 -27.52
N SER A 576 -3.68 -30.80 -28.83
CA SER A 576 -2.60 -31.12 -29.77
C SER A 576 -1.42 -30.14 -29.60
N TYR A 577 -1.70 -28.84 -29.61
CA TYR A 577 -0.69 -27.80 -29.36
C TYR A 577 0.00 -27.99 -28.00
N ILE A 578 -0.74 -28.26 -26.93
CA ILE A 578 -0.19 -28.49 -25.59
C ILE A 578 0.74 -29.70 -25.58
N LYS A 579 0.27 -30.88 -26.04
CA LYS A 579 1.06 -32.12 -26.02
C LYS A 579 2.31 -32.01 -26.88
N PHE A 580 2.22 -31.37 -28.05
CA PHE A 580 3.38 -31.11 -28.91
C PHE A 580 4.44 -30.26 -28.20
N ASN A 581 4.03 -29.18 -27.52
CA ASN A 581 4.98 -28.30 -26.84
C ASN A 581 5.56 -28.93 -25.56
N ILE A 582 4.81 -29.78 -24.85
CA ILE A 582 5.35 -30.61 -23.76
C ILE A 582 6.44 -31.52 -24.30
N TRP A 583 6.18 -32.24 -25.40
CA TRP A 583 7.19 -33.07 -26.03
C TRP A 583 8.44 -32.26 -26.45
N ARG A 584 8.26 -31.11 -27.11
CA ARG A 584 9.36 -30.26 -27.57
C ARG A 584 10.27 -29.83 -26.40
N ILE A 585 9.70 -29.31 -25.32
CA ILE A 585 10.49 -28.84 -24.18
C ILE A 585 11.27 -29.97 -23.50
N ASN A 586 10.65 -31.16 -23.38
CA ASN A 586 11.32 -32.31 -22.76
C ASN A 586 12.43 -32.89 -23.65
N ARG A 587 12.31 -32.79 -24.98
CA ARG A 587 13.39 -33.14 -25.91
C ARG A 587 14.61 -32.23 -25.73
N ASP A 588 14.38 -30.93 -25.57
CA ASP A 588 15.44 -29.92 -25.48
C ASP A 588 16.18 -29.94 -24.12
N ASN A 589 15.54 -30.45 -23.05
CA ASN A 589 16.09 -30.48 -21.69
C ASN A 589 16.88 -31.76 -21.32
N HIS A 590 17.19 -32.65 -22.28
CA HIS A 590 18.05 -33.83 -22.13
C HIS A 590 17.83 -34.72 -20.88
N THR A 591 16.61 -34.77 -20.33
CA THR A 591 16.29 -35.63 -19.19
C THR A 591 15.79 -36.99 -19.70
N ILE A 592 16.74 -37.90 -19.94
CA ILE A 592 16.56 -39.24 -20.51
C ILE A 592 16.04 -40.24 -19.45
N GLU A 593 14.97 -39.92 -18.72
CA GLU A 593 14.38 -40.87 -17.75
C GLU A 593 13.01 -41.41 -18.17
N ASN A 594 12.40 -40.92 -19.26
CA ASN A 594 11.06 -41.38 -19.66
C ASN A 594 10.72 -41.23 -21.16
N GLU A 595 11.61 -41.70 -22.04
CA GLU A 595 11.50 -41.52 -23.50
C GLU A 595 10.17 -42.02 -24.09
N GLN A 596 9.61 -43.12 -23.56
CA GLN A 596 8.34 -43.69 -24.03
C GLN A 596 7.14 -42.80 -23.72
N LYS A 597 7.08 -42.20 -22.51
CA LYS A 597 6.03 -41.24 -22.13
C LYS A 597 6.11 -39.97 -22.97
N PHE A 598 7.32 -39.52 -23.31
CA PHE A 598 7.49 -38.32 -24.16
C PHE A 598 7.11 -38.58 -25.61
N ARG A 599 7.43 -39.75 -26.16
CA ARG A 599 6.98 -40.15 -27.50
C ARG A 599 5.46 -40.22 -27.58
N SER A 600 4.78 -40.65 -26.51
CA SER A 600 3.31 -40.67 -26.47
C SER A 600 2.70 -39.26 -26.63
N TYR A 601 3.26 -38.23 -25.97
CA TYR A 601 2.80 -36.85 -26.16
C TYR A 601 2.91 -36.37 -27.61
N ARG A 602 3.99 -36.72 -28.31
CA ARG A 602 4.16 -36.41 -29.74
C ARG A 602 3.08 -37.10 -30.56
N ASP A 603 2.94 -38.41 -30.40
CA ASP A 603 2.06 -39.25 -31.23
C ASP A 603 0.59 -38.90 -31.00
N GLU A 604 0.20 -38.68 -29.75
CA GLU A 604 -1.14 -38.20 -29.37
C GLU A 604 -1.40 -36.79 -29.92
N GLY A 605 -0.41 -35.89 -29.85
CA GLY A 605 -0.54 -34.54 -30.40
C GLY A 605 -0.76 -34.55 -31.91
N VAL A 606 0.02 -35.34 -32.66
CA VAL A 606 -0.13 -35.51 -34.11
C VAL A 606 -1.49 -36.16 -34.45
N SER A 607 -1.88 -37.19 -33.72
CA SER A 607 -3.17 -37.86 -33.90
C SER A 607 -4.35 -36.89 -33.73
N LEU A 608 -4.31 -36.05 -32.69
CA LEU A 608 -5.33 -35.04 -32.44
C LEU A 608 -5.36 -33.95 -33.51
N ALA A 609 -4.20 -33.47 -33.99
CA ALA A 609 -4.14 -32.51 -35.09
C ALA A 609 -4.79 -33.07 -36.36
N HIS A 610 -4.47 -34.32 -36.71
CA HIS A 610 -5.04 -34.98 -37.87
C HIS A 610 -6.56 -35.18 -37.70
N LYS A 611 -7.00 -35.61 -36.51
CA LYS A 611 -8.41 -35.75 -36.16
C LYS A 611 -9.18 -34.43 -36.31
N SER A 612 -8.61 -33.32 -35.84
CA SER A 612 -9.18 -31.98 -36.01
C SER A 612 -9.27 -31.56 -37.47
N PHE A 613 -8.19 -31.76 -38.24
CA PHE A 613 -8.14 -31.42 -39.65
C PHE A 613 -9.19 -32.18 -40.46
N SER A 614 -9.27 -33.51 -40.30
CA SER A 614 -10.28 -34.33 -40.96
C SER A 614 -11.71 -33.99 -40.57
N TYR A 615 -11.94 -33.49 -39.34
CA TYR A 615 -13.24 -32.99 -38.93
C TYR A 615 -13.57 -31.68 -39.66
N LEU A 616 -12.64 -30.72 -39.66
CA LEU A 616 -12.79 -29.43 -40.34
C LEU A 616 -13.06 -29.57 -41.84
N GLU A 617 -12.38 -30.49 -42.53
CA GLU A 617 -12.62 -30.76 -43.95
C GLU A 617 -14.06 -31.23 -44.21
N LYS A 618 -14.65 -32.01 -43.30
CA LYS A 618 -16.02 -32.52 -43.45
C LYS A 618 -17.10 -31.45 -43.24
N ILE A 619 -16.80 -30.40 -42.49
CA ILE A 619 -17.75 -29.33 -42.16
C ILE A 619 -17.51 -28.03 -42.95
N LYS A 620 -16.56 -28.05 -43.89
CA LYS A 620 -16.12 -26.88 -44.67
C LYS A 620 -17.23 -26.20 -45.48
N ASP A 621 -18.25 -26.97 -45.86
CA ASP A 621 -19.39 -26.50 -46.67
C ASP A 621 -20.61 -26.04 -45.83
N ILE A 622 -20.52 -26.10 -44.49
CA ILE A 622 -21.67 -25.94 -43.58
C ILE A 622 -21.56 -24.69 -42.67
N ASP A 623 -20.35 -24.22 -42.36
CA ASP A 623 -20.11 -23.26 -41.28
C ASP A 623 -19.53 -21.91 -41.78
N ASP A 624 -19.53 -20.88 -40.91
CA ASP A 624 -19.01 -19.53 -41.19
C ASP A 624 -17.56 -19.59 -41.74
N GLN A 625 -17.40 -19.22 -43.02
CA GLN A 625 -16.18 -19.41 -43.79
C GLN A 625 -14.95 -18.74 -43.17
N SER A 626 -15.13 -17.67 -42.40
CA SER A 626 -14.02 -16.90 -41.82
C SER A 626 -13.33 -17.61 -40.65
N SER A 627 -14.10 -18.16 -39.71
CA SER A 627 -13.57 -18.90 -38.55
C SER A 627 -13.04 -20.28 -38.96
N LEU A 628 -13.70 -20.90 -39.93
CA LEU A 628 -13.31 -22.20 -40.46
C LEU A 628 -12.00 -22.10 -41.27
N TYR A 629 -11.82 -21.05 -42.07
CA TYR A 629 -10.56 -20.77 -42.77
C TYR A 629 -9.39 -20.55 -41.79
N ARG A 630 -9.59 -19.83 -40.69
CA ARG A 630 -8.57 -19.61 -39.66
C ARG A 630 -8.13 -20.92 -38.99
N ASN A 631 -9.08 -21.77 -38.63
CA ASN A 631 -8.82 -23.07 -38.01
C ASN A 631 -8.19 -24.09 -38.97
N VAL A 632 -8.47 -24.01 -40.28
CA VAL A 632 -7.85 -24.88 -41.30
C VAL A 632 -6.43 -24.44 -41.64
N LYS A 633 -6.15 -23.13 -41.60
CA LYS A 633 -4.81 -22.56 -41.86
C LYS A 633 -3.84 -22.82 -40.70
N TYR A 634 -4.32 -22.81 -39.47
CA TYR A 634 -3.55 -23.15 -38.26
C TYR A 634 -3.33 -24.66 -38.17
#